data_AF-A0A9D8KRG8-F1
#
_entry.id   AF-A0A9D8KRG8-F1
#
_cell.length_a   1.000
_cell.length_b   1.000
_cell.length_c   1.000
_cell.angle_alpha   90.00
_cell.angle_beta   90.00
_cell.angle_gamma   90.00
#
_symmetry.space_group_name_H-M   'P 1'
#
loop_
_entity.id
_entity.type
_entity.pdbx_description
1 polymer ?
#
loop_
_entity_poly.entity_id
_entity_poly.type
_entity_poly.pdbx_seq_one_letter_code
_entity_poly.pdbx_strand_id
1 'polypeptide(L)' 'MPANDLWAGALSLVLIHDETGCPHSALNAARLLDRLCEMEGLDADTRNLCERASGRLSAARPKHDPLRA' A
#
# COMPACT_ATOMS: atom_id res chain seq x y z
N MET A 1 9.00 -12.39 -13.88
CA MET A 1 9.58 -12.25 -12.52
C MET A 1 8.47 -11.75 -11.63
N PRO A 2 7.83 -12.60 -10.81
CA PRO A 2 6.58 -12.26 -10.11
C PRO A 2 6.72 -11.05 -9.16
N ALA A 3 7.93 -10.77 -8.67
CA ALA A 3 8.22 -9.57 -7.87
C ALA A 3 8.00 -8.26 -8.65
N ASN A 4 8.38 -8.21 -9.93
CA ASN A 4 8.27 -6.98 -10.73
C ASN A 4 6.81 -6.58 -10.97
N ASP A 5 5.94 -7.56 -11.20
CA ASP A 5 4.52 -7.32 -11.41
C ASP A 5 3.84 -6.83 -10.11
N LEU A 6 4.25 -7.37 -8.96
CA LEU A 6 3.81 -6.88 -7.64
C LEU A 6 4.27 -5.45 -7.37
N TRP A 7 5.53 -5.13 -7.66
CA TRP A 7 6.06 -3.76 -7.54
C TRP A 7 5.33 -2.78 -8.46
N ALA A 8 5.14 -3.14 -9.73
CA ALA A 8 4.41 -2.32 -10.70
C ALA A 8 2.96 -2.08 -10.28
N GLY A 9 2.29 -3.13 -9.77
CA GLY A 9 0.93 -3.03 -9.23
C GLY A 9 0.86 -2.15 -8.00
N ALA A 10 1.78 -2.32 -7.05
CA ALA A 10 1.85 -1.49 -5.84
C ALA A 10 2.06 -0.02 -6.19
N LEU A 11 3.05 0.28 -7.05
CA LEU A 11 3.33 1.65 -7.50
C LEU A 11 2.13 2.26 -8.23
N SER A 12 1.47 1.52 -9.11
CA SER A 12 0.29 1.99 -9.84
C SER A 12 -0.82 2.41 -8.87
N LEU A 13 -1.09 1.59 -7.86
CA LEU A 13 -2.12 1.86 -6.86
C LEU A 13 -1.76 3.03 -5.93
N VAL A 14 -0.48 3.19 -5.58
CA VAL A 14 0.02 4.37 -4.84
C VAL A 14 -0.22 5.64 -5.65
N LEU A 15 0.17 5.66 -6.92
CA LEU A 15 -0.01 6.84 -7.78
C LEU A 15 -1.49 7.16 -7.99
N ILE A 16 -2.33 6.15 -8.23
CA ILE A 16 -3.78 6.37 -8.32
C ILE A 16 -4.32 6.98 -7.02
N HIS A 17 -3.89 6.48 -5.87
CA HIS A 17 -4.32 7.04 -4.59
C HIS A 17 -3.87 8.49 -4.42
N ASP A 18 -2.63 8.81 -4.77
CA ASP A 18 -2.07 10.17 -4.66
C ASP A 18 -2.84 11.16 -5.54
N GLU A 19 -3.16 10.77 -6.78
CA GLU A 19 -3.87 11.61 -7.76
C GLU A 19 -5.37 11.77 -7.45
N THR A 20 -6.01 10.76 -6.86
CA THR A 20 -7.49 10.69 -6.75
C THR A 20 -8.02 10.68 -5.32
N GLY A 21 -7.17 10.42 -4.32
CA GLY A 21 -7.59 10.14 -2.95
C GLY A 21 -8.34 8.82 -2.77
N CYS A 22 -8.40 7.93 -3.78
CA CYS A 22 -9.21 6.72 -3.71
C CYS A 22 -8.75 5.78 -2.58
N PRO A 23 -9.61 5.49 -1.57
CA PRO A 23 -9.22 4.70 -0.40
C PRO A 23 -9.06 3.20 -0.74
N HIS A 24 -9.73 2.71 -1.79
CA HIS A 24 -9.55 1.33 -2.25
C HIS A 24 -8.17 1.14 -2.88
N SER A 25 -7.68 2.12 -3.63
CA SER A 25 -6.33 2.06 -4.19
C SER A 25 -5.28 2.04 -3.08
N ALA A 26 -5.44 2.87 -2.04
CA ALA A 26 -4.56 2.83 -0.86
C ALA A 26 -4.57 1.45 -0.18
N LEU A 27 -5.75 0.88 0.09
CA LEU A 27 -5.86 -0.43 0.72
C LEU A 27 -5.22 -1.55 -0.10
N ASN A 28 -5.43 -1.54 -1.43
CA ASN A 28 -4.84 -2.54 -2.31
C ASN A 28 -3.33 -2.36 -2.43
N ALA A 29 -2.83 -1.11 -2.48
CA ALA A 29 -1.40 -0.83 -2.42
C ALA A 29 -0.76 -1.38 -1.13
N ALA A 30 -1.41 -1.15 0.02
CA ALA A 30 -0.94 -1.66 1.32
C ALA A 30 -0.79 -3.19 1.32
N ARG A 31 -1.81 -3.92 0.83
CA ARG A 31 -1.76 -5.39 0.73
C ARG A 31 -0.64 -5.91 -0.17
N LEU A 32 -0.37 -5.24 -1.29
CA LEU A 32 0.73 -5.63 -2.17
C LEU A 32 2.09 -5.37 -1.51
N LEU A 33 2.23 -4.25 -0.79
CA LEU A 33 3.45 -3.94 -0.03
C LEU A 33 3.69 -4.94 1.11
N ASP A 34 2.63 -5.35 1.85
CA ASP A 34 2.72 -6.41 2.86
C ASP A 34 3.20 -7.72 2.23
N ARG A 35 2.66 -8.08 1.06
CA ARG A 35 3.09 -9.27 0.34
C ARG A 35 4.54 -9.19 -0.12
N LEU A 36 4.99 -8.02 -0.55
CA LEU A 36 6.40 -7.79 -0.92
C LEU A 36 7.33 -7.96 0.29
N CYS A 37 6.92 -7.54 1.50
CA CYS A 37 7.71 -7.73 2.73
C CYS A 37 7.97 -9.21 3.06
N GLU A 38 6.99 -10.07 2.76
CA GLU A 38 7.07 -11.52 2.98
C GLU A 38 7.97 -12.24 1.97
N MET A 39 8.39 -11.57 0.89
CA MET A 39 9.22 -12.18 -0.14
C MET A 39 10.68 -12.32 0.32
N GLU A 40 11.26 -13.49 0.04
CA GLU A 40 12.68 -13.73 0.20
C GLU A 40 13.49 -12.86 -0.79
N GLY A 41 14.67 -12.42 -0.36
CA GLY A 41 15.56 -11.60 -1.19
C GLY A 41 15.33 -10.09 -1.14
N LEU A 42 14.30 -9.61 -0.41
CA LEU A 42 14.22 -8.20 -0.04
C LEU A 42 15.21 -7.89 1.10
N ASP A 43 15.99 -6.82 0.92
CA ASP A 43 16.84 -6.27 1.97
C ASP A 43 15.99 -5.63 3.09
N ALA A 44 16.63 -5.40 4.23
CA ALA A 44 15.97 -4.91 5.44
C ALA A 44 15.42 -3.48 5.29
N ASP A 45 16.11 -2.61 4.54
CA ASP A 45 15.70 -1.22 4.37
C ASP A 45 14.47 -1.14 3.48
N THR A 46 14.44 -1.89 2.38
CA THR A 46 13.28 -1.99 1.50
C THR A 46 12.08 -2.61 2.23
N ARG A 47 12.30 -3.64 3.07
CA ARG A 47 11.24 -4.24 3.89
C ARG A 47 10.64 -3.21 4.86
N ASN A 48 11.47 -2.48 5.60
CA ASN A 48 11.02 -1.44 6.53
C ASN A 48 10.24 -0.32 5.79
N LEU A 49 10.72 0.07 4.61
CA LEU A 49 10.02 1.06 3.77
C LEU A 49 8.61 0.57 3.40
N CYS A 50 8.48 -0.68 2.95
CA CYS A 50 7.20 -1.28 2.60
C CYS A 50 6.25 -1.37 3.79
N GLU A 51 6.72 -1.84 4.96
CA GLU A 51 5.92 -1.91 6.20
C GLU A 51 5.38 -0.53 6.60
N ARG A 52 6.25 0.49 6.63
CA ARG A 52 5.84 1.86 6.94
C ARG A 52 4.86 2.43 5.92
N ALA A 53 5.06 2.15 4.64
CA ALA A 53 4.18 2.61 3.58
C ALA A 53 2.81 1.94 3.67
N SER A 54 2.77 0.61 3.85
CA SER A 54 1.54 -0.15 4.07
C SER A 54 0.75 0.37 5.27
N GLY A 55 1.42 0.65 6.39
CA GLY A 55 0.79 1.21 7.59
C GLY A 55 0.13 2.57 7.33
N ARG A 56 0.80 3.48 6.61
CA ARG A 56 0.22 4.79 6.24
C ARG A 56 -1.00 4.65 5.34
N LEU A 57 -0.89 3.82 4.30
CA LEU A 57 -1.96 3.62 3.31
C LEU A 57 -3.20 2.94 3.93
N SER A 58 -3.00 2.01 4.85
CA SER A 58 -4.08 1.37 5.61
C SER A 58 -4.80 2.34 6.55
N ALA A 59 -4.05 3.29 7.13
CA ALA A 59 -4.60 4.33 8.00
C ALA A 59 -5.31 5.46 7.23
N ALA A 60 -5.02 5.64 5.94
CA ALA A 60 -5.63 6.66 5.08
C ALA A 60 -7.13 6.42 4.79
N ARG A 61 -7.69 5.29 5.26
CA ARG A 61 -9.12 5.06 5.20
C ARG A 61 -9.81 6.15 6.04
N PRO A 62 -10.75 6.93 5.47
CA PRO A 62 -11.58 7.79 6.29
C PRO A 62 -12.24 6.90 7.34
N LYS A 63 -11.97 7.16 8.62
CA LYS A 63 -12.81 6.66 9.70
C LYS A 63 -14.21 7.11 9.32
N HIS A 64 -15.07 6.15 8.99
CA HIS A 64 -16.48 6.43 8.82
C HIS A 64 -16.97 6.92 10.18
N ASP A 65 -16.93 8.23 10.42
CA ASP A 65 -17.52 8.87 11.58
C ASP A 65 -19.04 8.73 11.41
N PRO A 66 -19.72 7.86 12.17
CA PRO A 66 -21.16 7.64 11.98
C PRO A 66 -22.02 8.81 12.49
N LEU A 67 -21.42 9.96 12.83
CA LEU A 67 -22.04 11.08 13.53
C LEU A 67 -22.04 12.39 12.75
N ARG A 68 -22.13 12.32 11.42
CA ARG A 68 -22.43 13.48 10.58
C ARG A 68 -23.66 13.19 9.71
N ALA A 69 -24.80 13.08 10.38
CA ALA A 69 -26.15 13.23 9.82
C ALA A 69 -26.59 14.68 9.96
#